data_AF-A0A9P6C3U1-F1
#
_entry.id   AF-A0A9P6C3U1-F1
#
_cell.length_a   1.000
_cell.length_b   1.000
_cell.length_c   1.000
_cell.angle_alpha   90.00
_cell.angle_beta   90.00
_cell.angle_gamma   90.00
#
_symmetry.space_group_name_H-M   'P 1'
#
loop_
_entity.id
_entity.type
_entity.pdbx_description
1 polymer ?
#
loop_
_entity_poly.entity_id
_entity_poly.type
_entity_poly.pdbx_seq_one_letter_code
_entity_poly.pdbx_strand_id
1 'polypeptide(L)'
;MRYDFTRNFSSFPSVQKDSLDPSICAHVDLALKRLKLVTRRLSTTLTALEDESRLLDRLFYKGKNQHRTSLFWRHVQEMRRLCSRFNGLDLSKSVTQIRHSFYNSTDYQK
;
A
#
# COMPACT_ATOMS: atom_id res chain seq x y z
N MET A 1 0.46 -21.38 1.63
CA MET A 1 1.44 -20.54 0.91
C MET A 1 1.39 -19.13 1.49
N ARG A 2 2.31 -18.84 2.42
CA ARG A 2 2.56 -17.47 2.89
C ARG A 2 3.42 -16.81 1.80
N TYR A 3 2.92 -15.75 1.19
CA TYR A 3 3.74 -14.92 0.31
C TYR A 3 4.50 -13.97 1.23
N ASP A 4 5.73 -14.32 1.57
CA ASP A 4 6.65 -13.43 2.27
C ASP A 4 7.13 -12.36 1.27
N PHE A 5 6.28 -11.35 1.03
CA PHE A 5 6.63 -10.13 0.29
C PHE A 5 7.24 -9.07 1.22
N THR A 6 7.87 -9.48 2.32
CA THR A 6 8.76 -8.62 3.10
C THR A 6 10.11 -8.52 2.38
N ARG A 7 10.10 -8.07 1.12
CA ARG A 7 11.34 -7.68 0.45
C ARG A 7 11.80 -6.42 1.18
N ASN A 8 12.79 -6.61 2.05
CA ASN A 8 13.48 -5.56 2.77
C ASN A 8 13.84 -4.42 1.80
N PHE A 9 13.07 -3.33 1.83
CA PHE A 9 13.39 -2.10 1.10
C PHE A 9 14.67 -1.43 1.63
N SER A 10 15.28 -1.96 2.69
CA SER A 10 16.57 -1.50 3.23
C SER A 10 17.77 -1.73 2.32
N SER A 11 17.62 -2.44 1.19
CA SER A 11 18.72 -2.69 0.24
C SER A 11 18.76 -1.76 -0.97
N PHE A 12 17.87 -0.76 -1.07
CA PHE A 12 18.01 0.24 -2.13
C PHE A 12 19.10 1.24 -1.73
N PRO A 13 20.16 1.44 -2.55
CA PRO A 13 21.13 2.49 -2.31
C PRO A 13 20.40 3.83 -2.41
N SER A 14 20.06 4.41 -1.25
CA SER A 14 19.38 5.70 -1.19
C SER A 14 20.42 6.80 -1.34
N VAL A 15 20.44 7.44 -2.49
CA VAL A 15 21.27 8.63 -2.74
C VAL A 15 20.58 9.82 -2.07
N GLN A 16 21.32 10.52 -1.21
CA GLN A 16 20.78 11.65 -0.45
C GLN A 16 20.44 12.82 -1.37
N LYS A 17 19.39 13.55 -1.04
CA LYS A 17 18.99 14.74 -1.80
C LYS A 17 20.13 15.76 -1.91
N ASP A 18 20.89 15.94 -0.85
CA ASP A 18 21.99 16.92 -0.79
C ASP A 18 23.20 16.54 -1.67
N SER A 19 23.27 15.28 -2.10
CA SER A 19 24.30 14.79 -3.04
C SER A 19 23.89 14.90 -4.51
N LEU A 20 22.67 15.39 -4.79
CA LEU A 20 22.15 15.54 -6.14
C LEU A 20 22.47 16.93 -6.71
N ASP A 21 22.70 16.97 -8.02
CA ASP A 21 22.83 18.21 -8.78
C ASP A 21 21.61 19.13 -8.57
N PRO A 22 21.79 20.45 -8.36
CA PRO A 22 20.69 21.38 -8.09
C PRO A 22 19.57 21.37 -9.15
N SER A 23 19.90 21.08 -10.42
CA SER A 23 18.92 20.95 -11.51
C SER A 23 17.96 19.77 -11.31
N ILE A 24 18.48 18.66 -10.77
CA ILE A 24 17.73 17.42 -10.52
C ILE A 24 16.95 17.52 -9.20
N CYS A 25 17.50 18.25 -8.22
CA CYS A 25 16.86 18.49 -6.92
C CYS A 25 15.44 19.05 -7.04
N ALA A 26 15.21 20.02 -7.94
CA ALA A 26 13.88 20.59 -8.16
C ALA A 26 12.85 19.56 -8.64
N HIS A 27 13.27 18.65 -9.52
CA HIS A 27 12.43 17.56 -10.04
C HIS A 27 12.11 16.53 -8.96
N VAL A 28 13.11 16.17 -8.13
CA VAL A 28 12.94 15.26 -7.01
C VAL A 28 12.01 15.87 -5.95
N ASP A 29 12.16 17.14 -5.60
CA ASP A 29 11.27 17.82 -4.65
C ASP A 29 9.82 17.89 -5.18
N LEU A 30 9.62 18.12 -6.48
CA LEU A 30 8.30 18.05 -7.10
C LEU A 30 7.71 16.64 -7.02
N ALA A 31 8.51 15.61 -7.31
CA ALA A 31 8.09 14.22 -7.20
C ALA A 31 7.72 13.83 -5.76
N LEU A 32 8.49 14.27 -4.76
CA LEU A 32 8.22 14.01 -3.34
C LEU A 32 6.97 14.74 -2.84
N LYS A 33 6.73 15.97 -3.31
CA LYS A 33 5.46 16.69 -3.06
C LYS A 33 4.26 15.94 -3.63
N ARG A 34 4.36 15.45 -4.88
CA ARG A 34 3.32 14.62 -5.51
C ARG A 34 3.13 13.32 -4.75
N LEU A 35 4.21 12.66 -4.34
CA LEU A 35 4.16 11.44 -3.55
C LEU A 35 3.40 11.66 -2.24
N LYS A 36 3.68 12.75 -1.51
CA LYS A 36 2.95 13.13 -0.28
C LYS A 36 1.45 13.32 -0.52
N LEU A 37 1.07 13.97 -1.62
CA LEU A 37 -0.34 14.13 -1.99
C LEU A 37 -0.99 12.76 -2.27
N VAL A 38 -0.30 11.90 -3.02
CA VAL A 38 -0.77 10.55 -3.34
C VAL A 38 -0.86 9.69 -2.09
N THR A 39 0.05 9.81 -1.11
CA THR A 39 -0.02 9.08 0.17
C THR A 39 -1.33 9.36 0.91
N ARG A 40 -1.77 10.63 0.95
CA ARG A 40 -3.04 11.01 1.58
C ARG A 40 -4.25 10.41 0.87
N ARG A 41 -4.23 10.41 -0.47
CA ARG A 41 -5.31 9.79 -1.25
C ARG A 41 -5.32 8.28 -1.06
N LEU A 42 -4.13 7.67 -1.07
CA LEU A 42 -3.94 6.25 -0.83
C LEU A 42 -4.48 5.83 0.54
N SER A 43 -4.22 6.60 1.60
CA SER A 43 -4.77 6.28 2.93
C SER A 43 -6.30 6.25 2.92
N THR A 44 -6.96 7.23 2.29
CA THR A 44 -8.42 7.24 2.18
C THR A 44 -8.94 6.04 1.39
N THR A 45 -8.29 5.71 0.27
CA THR A 45 -8.68 4.54 -0.54
C THR A 45 -8.45 3.22 0.20
N LEU A 46 -7.36 3.10 0.97
CA LEU A 46 -7.10 1.89 1.77
C LEU A 46 -8.12 1.72 2.89
N THR A 47 -8.54 2.79 3.56
CA THR A 47 -9.63 2.72 4.56
C THR A 47 -10.93 2.24 3.93
N ALA A 48 -11.31 2.79 2.78
CA ALA A 48 -12.51 2.34 2.06
C ALA A 48 -12.40 0.86 1.66
N LEU A 49 -11.23 0.43 1.16
CA LEU A 49 -10.97 -0.97 0.83
C LEU A 49 -11.09 -1.89 2.06
N GLU A 50 -10.62 -1.44 3.22
CA GLU A 50 -10.72 -2.21 4.47
C GLU A 50 -12.17 -2.39 4.90
N ASP A 51 -12.98 -1.34 4.83
CA ASP A 51 -14.40 -1.39 5.15
C ASP A 51 -15.17 -2.33 4.20
N GLU A 52 -14.91 -2.23 2.89
CA GLU A 52 -15.48 -3.15 1.91
C GLU A 52 -15.02 -4.60 2.11
N SER A 53 -13.76 -4.82 2.47
CA SER A 53 -13.24 -6.14 2.79
C SER A 53 -13.96 -6.75 4.00
N ARG A 54 -14.26 -5.96 5.03
CA ARG A 54 -15.03 -6.40 6.21
C ARG A 54 -16.47 -6.76 5.83
N LEU A 55 -17.09 -6.01 4.92
CA LEU A 55 -18.42 -6.33 4.40
C LEU A 55 -18.40 -7.64 3.60
N LEU A 56 -17.40 -7.84 2.74
CA LEU A 56 -17.20 -9.08 2.00
C LEU A 56 -16.98 -10.29 2.93
N ASP A 57 -16.25 -10.12 4.03
CA ASP A 57 -16.06 -11.18 5.04
C ASP A 57 -17.38 -11.56 5.72
N ARG A 58 -18.21 -10.58 6.09
CA ARG A 58 -19.54 -10.81 6.68
C ARG A 58 -20.48 -11.47 5.69
N LEU A 59 -20.51 -10.98 4.44
CA LEU A 59 -21.29 -11.56 3.36
C LEU A 59 -20.89 -13.01 3.15
N PHE A 60 -19.57 -13.27 3.07
CA PHE A 60 -19.04 -14.61 2.91
C PHE A 60 -19.48 -15.53 4.06
N TYR A 61 -19.34 -15.08 5.31
CA TYR A 61 -19.71 -15.91 6.44
C TYR A 61 -21.19 -16.30 6.42
N LYS A 62 -22.08 -15.37 6.04
CA LYS A 62 -23.53 -15.63 5.95
C LYS A 62 -23.92 -16.54 4.77
N GLY A 63 -23.35 -16.34 3.58
CA GLY A 63 -23.77 -17.05 2.36
C GLY A 63 -23.05 -18.37 2.05
N LYS A 64 -22.00 -18.73 2.82
CA LYS A 64 -21.08 -19.85 2.52
C LYS A 64 -21.79 -21.19 2.31
N ASN A 65 -22.83 -21.46 3.10
CA ASN A 65 -23.49 -22.76 3.10
C ASN A 65 -24.65 -22.85 2.10
N GLN A 66 -25.14 -21.72 1.58
CA GLN A 66 -26.30 -21.67 0.67
C GLN A 66 -25.89 -21.53 -0.81
N HIS A 67 -24.75 -20.90 -1.10
CA HIS A 67 -24.40 -20.50 -2.47
C HIS A 67 -23.02 -20.97 -2.95
N ARG A 68 -22.43 -21.96 -2.26
CA ARG A 68 -21.03 -22.41 -2.45
C ARG A 68 -20.64 -22.71 -3.91
N THR A 69 -21.57 -23.20 -4.71
CA THR A 69 -21.34 -23.59 -6.11
C THR A 69 -21.67 -22.50 -7.13
N SER A 70 -22.27 -21.38 -6.69
CA SER A 70 -22.64 -20.29 -7.60
C SER A 70 -21.40 -19.54 -8.10
N LEU A 71 -21.44 -19.09 -9.37
CA LEU A 71 -20.39 -18.26 -9.95
C LEU A 71 -20.19 -16.96 -9.16
N PHE A 72 -21.29 -16.39 -8.65
CA PHE A 72 -21.26 -15.23 -7.76
C PHE A 72 -20.37 -15.49 -6.53
N TRP A 73 -20.49 -16.67 -5.91
CA TRP A 73 -19.70 -17.00 -4.72
C TRP A 73 -18.22 -17.19 -5.01
N ARG A 74 -17.89 -17.72 -6.19
CA ARG A 74 -16.49 -17.79 -6.66
C ARG A 74 -15.89 -16.40 -6.82
N HIS A 75 -16.64 -15.44 -7.35
CA HIS A 75 -16.20 -14.04 -7.45
C HIS A 75 -15.99 -13.41 -6.07
N VAL A 76 -16.91 -13.61 -5.13
CA VAL A 76 -16.75 -13.13 -3.73
C VAL A 76 -15.49 -13.70 -3.10
N GLN A 77 -15.24 -15.01 -3.27
CA GLN A 77 -14.03 -15.65 -2.74
C GLN A 77 -12.76 -15.09 -3.36
N GLU A 78 -12.76 -14.82 -4.68
CA GLU A 78 -11.61 -14.23 -5.36
C GLU A 78 -11.38 -12.77 -4.92
N MET A 79 -12.43 -11.96 -4.79
CA MET A 79 -12.31 -10.59 -4.30
C MET A 79 -11.74 -10.54 -2.88
N ARG A 80 -12.15 -11.45 -1.99
CA ARG A 80 -11.55 -11.59 -0.65
C ARG A 80 -10.08 -11.95 -0.70
N ARG A 81 -9.69 -12.86 -1.61
CA ARG A 81 -8.29 -13.24 -1.82
C ARG A 81 -7.46 -12.04 -2.28
N LEU A 82 -7.98 -11.24 -3.19
CA LEU A 82 -7.33 -10.02 -3.67
C LEU A 82 -7.21 -8.98 -2.55
N CYS A 83 -8.27 -8.73 -1.78
CA CYS A 83 -8.23 -7.80 -0.63
C CYS A 83 -7.18 -8.23 0.40
N SER A 84 -7.12 -9.53 0.71
CA SER A 84 -6.09 -10.07 1.61
C SER A 84 -4.67 -9.87 1.08
N ARG A 85 -4.45 -10.01 -0.23
CA ARG A 85 -3.16 -9.72 -0.87
C ARG A 85 -2.81 -8.23 -0.80
N PHE A 86 -3.77 -7.34 -1.07
CA PHE A 86 -3.56 -5.90 -0.95
C PHE A 86 -3.18 -5.47 0.48
N ASN A 87 -3.85 -6.04 1.48
CA ASN A 87 -3.51 -5.78 2.89
C ASN A 87 -2.10 -6.27 3.23
N GLY A 88 -1.65 -7.38 2.65
CA GLY A 88 -0.30 -7.90 2.85
C GLY A 88 0.82 -7.07 2.20
N LEU A 89 0.52 -6.21 1.22
CA LEU A 89 1.52 -5.37 0.55
C LEU A 89 1.96 -4.16 1.38
N ASP A 90 1.20 -3.79 2.41
CA ASP A 90 1.44 -2.60 3.26
C ASP A 90 1.89 -1.37 2.44
N LEU A 91 1.04 -1.01 1.47
CA LEU A 91 1.34 0.05 0.49
C LEU A 91 1.58 1.40 1.17
N SER A 92 0.87 1.68 2.26
CA SER A 92 1.03 2.91 3.04
C SER A 92 2.44 3.01 3.63
N LYS A 93 2.92 1.94 4.27
CA LYS A 93 4.28 1.87 4.80
C LYS A 93 5.31 1.93 3.68
N SER A 94 5.10 1.21 2.59
CA SER A 94 6.03 1.19 1.44
C SER A 94 6.23 2.59 0.83
N VAL A 95 5.14 3.32 0.57
CA VAL A 95 5.19 4.69 0.04
C VAL A 95 5.86 5.65 1.04
N THR A 96 5.56 5.48 2.33
CA THR A 96 6.15 6.29 3.40
C THR A 96 7.65 6.04 3.50
N GLN A 97 8.09 4.78 3.48
CA GLN A 97 9.51 4.40 3.48
C GLN A 97 10.26 4.95 2.27
N ILE A 98 9.69 4.84 1.06
CA ILE A 98 10.27 5.46 -0.14
C ILE A 98 10.44 6.95 0.06
N ARG A 99 9.42 7.65 0.56
CA ARG A 99 9.53 9.09 0.81
C ARG A 99 10.61 9.40 1.84
N HIS A 100 10.70 8.63 2.93
CA HIS A 100 11.69 8.83 3.98
C HIS A 100 13.11 8.47 3.54
N SER A 101 13.31 7.61 2.54
CA SER A 101 14.67 7.33 2.07
C SER A 101 15.34 8.56 1.46
N PHE A 102 14.56 9.51 0.94
CA PHE A 102 15.06 10.78 0.40
C PHE A 102 15.35 11.86 1.47
N TYR A 103 14.86 11.67 2.70
CA TYR A 103 15.06 12.59 3.82
C TYR A 103 15.59 11.77 5.01
N ASN A 104 16.92 11.76 5.22
CA ASN A 104 17.56 11.01 6.30
C ASN A 104 16.75 11.05 7.61
N SER A 105 16.68 9.91 8.30
CA SER A 105 15.74 9.59 9.39
C SER A 105 15.87 10.44 10.68
N THR A 106 16.56 11.58 10.67
CA THR A 106 16.77 12.45 11.83
C THR A 106 15.82 13.65 11.91
N ASP A 107 15.20 14.10 10.82
CA ASP A 107 14.44 15.38 10.81
C ASP A 107 12.91 15.26 10.62
N TYR A 108 12.35 14.04 10.50
CA TYR A 108 10.93 13.83 10.20
C TYR A 108 10.08 13.31 11.37
N GLN A 109 10.36 13.78 12.61
CA GLN A 109 9.51 13.56 13.79
C GLN A 109 8.60 14.76 14.16
N LYS A 110 8.02 15.45 13.18
CA LYS A 110 6.93 16.41 13.44
C LYS A 110 5.70 16.11 12.60
#